data_AF-A0AAN6S1S5-F1
#
_entry.id   AF-A0AAN6S1S5-F1
#
_cell.length_a   1.000
_cell.length_b   1.000
_cell.length_c   1.000
_cell.angle_alpha   90.00
_cell.angle_beta   90.00
_cell.angle_gamma   90.00
#
_symmetry.space_group_name_H-M   'P 1'
#
loop_
_entity.id
_entity.type
_entity.pdbx_description
1 polymer ?
#
loop_
_entity_poly.entity_id
_entity_poly.type
_entity_poly.pdbx_seq_one_letter_code
_entity_poly.pdbx_strand_id
1 'polypeptide(L)' 'SEDTGILSRPGHPFVIINGLLYNIRPNGTRSLYVPYSEIKSILEAAHDDKHHFGRDRMLYELRGL' A
#
# COMPACT_ATOMS: atom_id res chain seq x y z
N SER A 1 18.40 -13.59 -8.50
CA SER A 1 18.12 -12.72 -9.65
C SER A 1 16.81 -12.04 -9.35
N GLU A 2 16.83 -10.81 -8.84
CA GLU A 2 15.59 -10.07 -8.58
C GLU A 2 15.06 -9.56 -9.92
N ASP A 3 13.93 -10.12 -10.32
CA ASP A 3 13.19 -9.76 -11.52
C ASP A 3 12.47 -8.43 -11.28
N THR A 4 13.17 -7.31 -11.53
CA THR A 4 12.57 -5.97 -11.50
C THR A 4 11.80 -5.75 -12.81
N GLY A 5 10.64 -6.40 -12.92
CA GLY A 5 9.70 -6.19 -14.01
C GLY A 5 9.09 -4.78 -13.94
N ILE A 6 9.47 -3.89 -14.85
CA ILE A 6 8.86 -2.56 -14.98
C ILE A 6 7.49 -2.74 -15.65
N LEU A 7 6.42 -2.77 -14.86
CA LEU A 7 5.04 -2.74 -15.34
C LEU A 7 4.66 -1.31 -15.76
N SER A 8 5.15 -0.85 -16.91
CA SER A 8 4.86 0.48 -17.44
C SER A 8 3.57 0.49 -18.26
N ARG A 9 2.45 0.88 -17.64
CA ARG A 9 1.29 1.41 -18.38
C ARG A 9 1.46 2.92 -18.54
N PRO A 10 1.25 3.51 -19.73
CA PRO A 10 1.30 4.97 -19.89
C PRO A 10 0.33 5.65 -18.92
N GLY A 11 0.85 6.55 -18.06
CA GLY A 11 0.04 7.42 -17.19
C GLY A 11 0.14 7.18 -15.68
N HIS A 12 0.60 6.02 -15.21
CA HIS A 12 0.79 5.77 -13.77
C HIS A 12 2.13 5.06 -13.51
N PRO A 13 3.07 5.67 -12.78
CA PRO A 13 4.39 5.08 -12.59
C PRO A 13 4.32 4.06 -11.47
N PHE A 14 4.22 2.78 -11.82
CA PHE A 14 4.33 1.68 -10.86
C PHE A 14 5.74 1.09 -10.87
N VAL A 15 6.22 0.62 -9.72
CA VAL A 15 7.53 -0.02 -9.57
C VAL A 15 7.44 -1.19 -8.60
N ILE A 16 8.18 -2.26 -8.88
CA ILE A 16 8.34 -3.39 -7.95
C ILE A 16 9.62 -3.18 -7.14
N ILE A 17 9.52 -3.20 -5.82
CA ILE A 17 10.65 -3.07 -4.90
C ILE A 17 10.50 -4.19 -3.86
N ASN A 18 11.51 -5.07 -3.74
CA ASN A 18 11.51 -6.21 -2.81
C ASN A 18 10.25 -7.09 -2.95
N GLY A 19 9.75 -7.29 -4.17
CA GLY A 19 8.54 -8.07 -4.44
C GLY A 19 7.21 -7.35 -4.19
N LEU A 20 7.23 -6.08 -3.76
CA LEU A 20 6.03 -5.27 -3.51
C LEU A 20 5.80 -4.25 -4.62
N LEU A 21 4.54 -4.04 -5.02
CA LEU A 21 4.16 -3.08 -6.05
C LEU A 21 3.89 -1.71 -5.41
N TYR A 22 4.56 -0.67 -5.89
CA TYR A 22 4.38 0.71 -5.44
C TYR A 22 3.86 1.59 -6.56
N ASN A 23 2.94 2.49 -6.25
CA ASN A 23 2.60 3.63 -7.09
C ASN A 23 3.51 4.82 -6.73
N ILE A 24 4.12 5.44 -7.72
CA ILE A 24 4.91 6.67 -7.59
C ILE A 24 3.97 7.84 -7.88
N ARG A 25 3.76 8.70 -6.89
CA ARG A 25 2.97 9.93 -7.04
C ARG A 25 3.80 11.00 -7.77
N PRO A 26 3.16 12.03 -8.37
CA PRO A 26 3.88 13.11 -9.05
C PRO A 26 4.93 13.84 -8.19
N ASN A 27 4.76 13.86 -6.87
CA ASN A 27 5.71 14.45 -5.93
C ASN A 27 6.88 13.50 -5.53
N GLY A 28 7.00 12.34 -6.18
CA GLY A 28 8.02 11.33 -5.89
C GLY A 28 7.73 10.44 -4.68
N THR A 29 6.62 10.67 -3.96
CA THR A 29 6.20 9.80 -2.85
C THR A 29 5.77 8.44 -3.40
N ARG A 30 6.16 7.37 -2.71
CA ARG A 30 5.74 6.00 -3.03
C ARG A 30 4.61 5.60 -2.10
N SER A 31 3.59 4.95 -2.63
CA SER A 31 2.53 4.33 -1.84
C SER A 31 2.41 2.86 -2.23
N LEU A 32 2.31 1.97 -1.25
CA LEU A 32 2.11 0.55 -1.53
C LEU A 32 0.78 0.36 -2.27
N TYR A 33 0.81 -0.39 -3.36
CA TYR A 33 -0.40 -0.82 -4.03
C TYR A 33 -0.99 -2.01 -3.26
N VAL A 34 -2.21 -1.83 -2.78
CA VAL A 34 -2.98 -2.88 -2.10
C VAL A 34 -4.17 -3.25 -2.99
N PRO A 35 -4.31 -4.54 -3.40
CA PRO A 35 -5.48 -4.98 -4.12
C PRO A 35 -6.75 -4.74 -3.31
N TYR A 36 -7.83 -4.33 -3.96
CA TYR A 36 -9.09 -4.00 -3.27
C TYR A 36 -9.64 -5.17 -2.43
N SER A 37 -9.43 -6.41 -2.88
CA SER A 37 -9.81 -7.63 -2.15
C SER A 37 -9.15 -7.76 -0.77
N GLU A 38 -7.92 -7.25 -0.63
CA GLU A 38 -7.12 -7.37 0.59
C GLU A 38 -7.44 -6.27 1.61
N ILE A 39 -8.04 -5.15 1.17
CA ILE A 39 -8.28 -3.97 2.02
C ILE A 39 -9.08 -4.35 3.27
N LYS A 40 -10.14 -5.16 3.12
CA LYS A 40 -10.99 -5.57 4.24
C LYS A 40 -10.19 -6.34 5.30
N SER A 41 -9.42 -7.34 4.86
CA SER A 41 -8.62 -8.18 5.78
C SER A 41 -7.56 -7.36 6.51
N ILE A 42 -6.90 -6.42 5.82
CA ILE A 42 -5.91 -5.52 6.42
C ILE A 42 -6.55 -4.61 7.48
N LEU A 43 -7.74 -4.07 7.19
CA LEU A 43 -8.47 -3.22 8.13
C LEU A 43 -8.96 -3.99 9.36
N GLU A 44 -9.45 -5.21 9.17
CA GLU A 44 -9.86 -6.11 10.26
C GLU A 44 -8.65 -6.47 11.14
N ALA A 45 -7.53 -6.86 10.54
CA ALA A 45 -6.30 -7.14 11.27
C ALA A 45 -5.79 -5.92 12.06
N ALA A 46 -5.80 -4.73 11.46
CA ALA A 46 -5.39 -3.50 12.14
C ALA A 46 -6.32 -3.11 13.29
N HIS A 47 -7.61 -3.37 13.15
CA HIS A 47 -8.62 -3.13 14.18
C HIS A 47 -8.50 -4.10 15.36
N ASP A 48 -8.30 -5.38 15.06
CA ASP A 48 -8.33 -6.46 16.04
C ASP A 48 -7.00 -6.59 16.81
N ASP A 49 -5.86 -6.39 16.14
CA ASP A 49 -4.52 -6.56 16.73
C ASP A 49 -4.10 -5.35 17.60
N LYS A 50 -4.72 -4.19 17.40
CA LYS A 50 -4.46 -2.96 18.14
C LYS A 50 -5.77 -2.37 18.70
N HIS A 51 -6.22 -2.90 19.83
CA HIS A 51 -7.18 -2.30 20.77
C HIS A 51 -8.28 -1.41 20.14
N HIS A 52 -9.23 -1.95 19.39
CA HIS A 52 -10.49 -1.28 18.99
C HIS A 52 -10.32 0.21 18.65
N PHE A 53 -9.26 0.54 17.89
CA PHE A 53 -8.99 1.93 17.62
C PHE A 53 -10.06 2.46 16.66
N GLY A 54 -10.73 3.54 17.05
CA GLY A 54 -11.69 4.22 16.19
C GLY A 54 -11.07 4.59 14.83
N ARG A 55 -11.92 4.71 13.81
CA ARG A 55 -11.56 4.93 12.39
C ARG A 55 -10.38 5.89 12.17
N ASP A 56 -10.37 7.04 12.86
CA ASP A 56 -9.36 8.08 12.66
C ASP A 56 -7.95 7.64 13.08
N ARG A 57 -7.85 6.80 14.11
CA ARG A 57 -6.57 6.31 14.62
C ARG A 57 -6.02 5.17 13.76
N MET A 58 -6.89 4.33 13.16
CA MET A 58 -6.46 3.38 12.14
C MET A 58 -5.95 4.09 10.88
N LEU A 59 -6.68 5.12 10.40
CA LEU A 59 -6.28 5.88 9.21
C LEU A 59 -4.95 6.63 9.42
N TYR A 60 -4.67 7.07 10.65
CA TYR A 60 -3.39 7.69 10.99
C TYR A 60 -2.22 6.71 10.88
N GLU A 61 -2.36 5.49 11.42
CA GLU A 61 -1.32 4.46 11.35
C GLU A 61 -1.09 3.97 9.91
N LEU A 62 -2.15 3.86 9.10
CA LEU A 62 -2.06 3.49 7.69
C LEU A 62 -1.45 4.59 6.81
N ARG A 63 -1.30 5.82 7.31
CA ARG A 63 -0.79 6.95 6.53
C ARG A 63 0.70 6.84 6.18
N GLY A 64 1.41 5.87 6.77
CA GLY A 64 2.81 5.56 6.51
C GLY A 64 3.05 4.30 5.67
N LEU A 65 1.99 3.66 5.16
CA LEU A 65 2.05 2.52 4.25
C LEU A 65 1.90 2.95 2.77
#